data_AF-A0A843GZB1-F1
#
_entry.id   AF-A0A843GZB1-F1
#
_cell.length_a   1.000
_cell.length_b   1.000
_cell.length_c   1.000
_cell.angle_alpha   90.00
_cell.angle_beta   90.00
_cell.angle_gamma   90.00
#
_symmetry.space_group_name_H-M   'P 1'
#
loop_
_entity.id
_entity.type
_entity.pdbx_description
1 polymer ?
#
loop_
_entity_poly.entity_id
_entity_poly.type
_entity_poly.pdbx_seq_one_letter_code
_entity_poly.pdbx_strand_id
1 'polypeptide(L)'
;MKNLPIFYAEINSEEEGIFAISLVDFPATQRNFVCFQEDKAVQLFAIQNEEERVVSGVVMSANTPIYRRDKDGFEYYLVYKPETIKLMAEKLLKDNAQNQVDLMHNGNVIGSVNLVELFIKDSAKGIVPTYMEDVPDGSLMATYKVRDEEIWKAIKSGELNGFSLAGLFSIEKEDSEEKDLQEILSQLKKLRKIK
;
A
#
# COMPACT_ATOMS: atom_id res chain seq x y z
N MET A 1 13.24 11.48 14.24
CA MET A 1 13.64 10.33 13.39
C MET A 1 15.15 10.14 13.51
N LYS A 2 15.65 8.90 13.49
CA LYS A 2 17.11 8.66 13.44
C LYS A 2 17.63 9.21 12.09
N ASN A 3 18.84 9.76 12.05
CA ASN A 3 19.47 10.17 10.79
C ASN A 3 20.04 8.91 10.08
N LEU A 4 19.19 8.19 9.37
CA LEU A 4 19.53 6.97 8.64
C LEU A 4 19.51 7.23 7.12
N PRO A 5 20.31 6.51 6.33
CA PRO A 5 20.26 6.62 4.87
C PRO A 5 18.88 6.23 4.35
N ILE A 6 18.44 6.94 3.31
CA ILE A 6 17.21 6.66 2.58
C ILE A 6 17.57 5.90 1.32
N PHE A 7 16.80 4.85 1.05
CA PHE A 7 16.83 4.10 -0.19
C PHE A 7 15.45 4.16 -0.84
N TYR A 8 15.44 4.29 -2.16
CA TYR A 8 14.26 4.25 -2.98
C TYR A 8 14.11 2.86 -3.58
N ALA A 9 12.92 2.27 -3.45
CA ALA A 9 12.58 1.05 -4.16
C ALA A 9 12.23 1.39 -5.61
N GLU A 10 12.72 0.58 -6.55
CA GLU A 10 12.48 0.69 -7.98
C GLU A 10 12.27 -0.69 -8.62
N ILE A 11 11.59 -0.75 -9.77
CA ILE A 11 11.49 -1.96 -10.58
C ILE A 11 12.21 -1.77 -11.91
N ASN A 12 13.29 -2.52 -12.09
CA ASN A 12 14.28 -2.35 -13.15
C ASN A 12 14.31 -3.52 -14.14
N SER A 13 13.49 -4.56 -13.91
CA SER A 13 13.36 -5.70 -14.81
C SER A 13 11.93 -6.26 -14.85
N GLU A 14 11.63 -7.10 -15.83
CA GLU A 14 10.32 -7.79 -15.92
C GLU A 14 10.11 -8.84 -14.83
N GLU A 15 11.17 -9.29 -14.16
CA GLU A 15 11.09 -10.24 -13.05
C GLU A 15 10.78 -9.55 -11.71
N GLU A 16 10.93 -8.21 -11.64
CA GLU A 16 10.65 -7.43 -10.45
C GLU A 16 9.20 -6.93 -10.42
N GLY A 17 8.59 -6.90 -9.25
CA GLY A 17 7.18 -6.50 -9.09
C GLY A 17 6.54 -7.10 -7.85
N ILE A 18 5.22 -6.92 -7.75
CA ILE A 18 4.39 -7.51 -6.69
C ILE A 18 3.91 -8.88 -7.19
N PHE A 19 4.19 -9.93 -6.41
CA PHE A 19 3.79 -11.30 -6.72
C PHE A 19 2.56 -11.74 -5.95
N ALA A 20 2.38 -11.21 -4.74
CA ALA A 20 1.21 -11.48 -3.91
C ALA A 20 0.94 -10.34 -2.93
N ILE A 21 -0.30 -10.28 -2.44
CA ILE A 21 -0.71 -9.41 -1.34
C ILE A 21 -1.10 -10.29 -0.16
N SER A 22 -0.45 -10.09 0.98
CA SER A 22 -0.70 -10.85 2.20
C SER A 22 -1.65 -10.11 3.13
N LEU A 23 -2.59 -10.84 3.72
CA LEU A 23 -3.31 -10.38 4.91
C LEU A 23 -2.43 -10.67 6.13
N VAL A 24 -2.13 -9.62 6.92
CA VAL A 24 -1.18 -9.71 8.05
C VAL A 24 -1.73 -9.06 9.31
N ASP A 25 -1.17 -9.43 10.45
CA ASP A 25 -1.41 -8.81 11.77
C ASP A 25 -0.75 -7.43 11.91
N PHE A 26 0.47 -7.28 11.37
CA PHE A 26 1.28 -6.06 11.42
C PHE A 26 1.65 -5.59 10.00
N PRO A 27 0.83 -4.72 9.38
CA PRO A 27 1.09 -4.21 8.04
C PRO A 27 2.41 -3.45 7.95
N ALA A 28 3.14 -3.66 6.85
CA ALA A 28 4.39 -2.96 6.57
C ALA A 28 4.20 -1.44 6.43
N THR A 29 2.99 -0.99 6.07
CA THR A 29 2.59 0.42 6.00
C THR A 29 2.26 1.02 7.37
N GLN A 30 2.21 0.20 8.43
CA GLN A 30 1.74 0.58 9.77
C GLN A 30 0.31 1.15 9.78
N ARG A 31 -0.49 0.79 8.76
CA ARG A 31 -1.90 1.20 8.62
C ARG A 31 -2.77 -0.03 8.51
N ASN A 32 -3.73 -0.13 9.43
CA ASN A 32 -4.73 -1.19 9.37
C ASN A 32 -5.71 -0.92 8.21
N PHE A 33 -6.26 -1.97 7.61
CA PHE A 33 -7.39 -1.84 6.69
C PHE A 33 -8.68 -1.45 7.45
N VAL A 34 -9.57 -0.77 6.73
CA VAL A 34 -10.92 -0.45 7.17
C VAL A 34 -11.85 -1.57 6.70
N CYS A 35 -12.73 -2.02 7.59
CA CYS A 35 -13.75 -3.02 7.29
C CYS A 35 -15.10 -2.32 7.11
N PHE A 36 -15.78 -2.56 5.98
CA PHE A 36 -17.13 -2.02 5.75
C PHE A 36 -18.19 -3.05 6.12
N GLN A 37 -19.20 -2.61 6.86
CA GLN A 37 -20.43 -3.36 7.13
C GLN A 37 -21.58 -2.73 6.34
N GLU A 38 -22.52 -3.55 5.90
CA GLU A 38 -23.71 -3.08 5.18
C GLU A 38 -24.59 -2.27 6.15
N ASP A 39 -24.70 -0.96 5.92
CA ASP A 39 -25.63 -0.12 6.68
C ASP A 39 -27.07 -0.47 6.29
N LYS A 40 -27.85 -0.95 7.27
CA LYS A 40 -29.25 -1.40 7.14
C LYS A 40 -30.24 -0.27 6.84
N ALA A 41 -30.15 0.36 5.67
CA ALA A 41 -31.04 1.44 5.30
C ALA A 41 -31.57 1.41 3.86
N VAL A 42 -32.00 0.24 3.36
CA VAL A 42 -33.08 0.17 2.37
C VAL A 42 -33.92 -1.08 2.65
N GLN A 43 -35.08 -0.90 3.29
CA GLN A 43 -36.10 -1.95 3.34
C GLN A 43 -36.75 -2.07 1.95
N LEU A 44 -36.81 -3.29 1.40
CA LEU A 44 -38.05 -3.99 0.98
C LEU A 44 -37.68 -5.28 0.22
N PHE A 45 -37.97 -6.41 0.87
CA PHE A 45 -37.95 -7.80 0.37
C PHE A 45 -36.58 -8.49 0.19
N ALA A 46 -36.33 -9.45 1.08
CA ALA A 46 -35.36 -10.56 0.97
C ALA A 46 -33.87 -10.16 0.83
N ILE A 47 -33.21 -9.96 1.97
CA ILE A 47 -31.90 -10.54 2.37
C ILE A 47 -31.71 -10.06 3.82
N GLN A 48 -31.97 -10.95 4.79
CA GLN A 48 -31.56 -10.70 6.17
C GLN A 48 -30.18 -11.34 6.32
N ASN A 49 -29.16 -10.51 6.55
CA ASN A 49 -27.80 -10.90 7.00
C ASN A 49 -26.75 -11.19 5.92
N GLU A 50 -26.50 -10.26 4.99
CA GLU A 50 -25.26 -10.29 4.20
C GLU A 50 -24.33 -9.15 4.65
N GLU A 51 -23.39 -9.43 5.55
CA GLU A 51 -22.25 -8.54 5.74
C GLU A 51 -21.52 -8.41 4.39
N GLU A 52 -21.19 -7.19 3.95
CA GLU A 52 -20.46 -7.02 2.69
C GLU A 52 -19.10 -7.72 2.71
N ARG A 53 -18.50 -8.00 3.88
CA ARG A 53 -17.19 -8.69 4.00
C ARG A 53 -16.12 -8.10 3.07
N VAL A 54 -16.07 -6.77 3.03
CA VAL A 54 -15.11 -6.01 2.24
C VAL A 54 -14.11 -5.33 3.18
N VAL A 55 -12.83 -5.45 2.85
CA VAL A 55 -11.73 -4.72 3.50
C VAL A 55 -11.03 -3.81 2.51
N SER A 56 -10.79 -2.55 2.89
CA SER A 56 -10.07 -1.58 2.08
C SER A 56 -8.88 -1.01 2.84
N GLY A 57 -7.77 -0.77 2.16
CA GLY A 57 -6.57 -0.28 2.83
C GLY A 57 -5.41 0.05 1.91
N VAL A 58 -4.34 0.54 2.53
CA VAL A 58 -3.11 0.94 1.85
C VAL A 58 -2.23 -0.29 1.62
N VAL A 59 -1.98 -0.61 0.35
CA VAL A 59 -0.99 -1.64 -0.04
C VAL A 59 0.41 -1.03 -0.05
N MET A 60 0.55 0.19 -0.58
CA MET A 60 1.81 0.93 -0.62
C MET A 60 1.59 2.41 -0.30
N SER A 61 2.32 2.93 0.69
CA SER A 61 2.26 4.35 1.06
C SER A 61 3.35 5.14 0.36
N ALA A 62 2.98 6.11 -0.47
CA ALA A 62 3.92 6.93 -1.22
C ALA A 62 4.73 7.86 -0.31
N ASN A 63 6.00 8.06 -0.66
CA ASN A 63 6.92 9.00 0.01
C ASN A 63 7.00 8.83 1.53
N THR A 64 6.66 7.64 2.04
CA THR A 64 6.61 7.34 3.47
C THR A 64 7.83 6.51 3.85
N PRO A 65 8.78 7.04 4.66
CA PRO A 65 9.95 6.28 5.09
C PRO A 65 9.58 5.09 5.96
N ILE A 66 9.95 3.88 5.51
CA ILE A 66 9.72 2.65 6.27
C ILE A 66 11.05 2.16 6.84
N TYR A 67 11.13 2.07 8.16
CA TYR A 67 12.33 1.59 8.83
C TYR A 67 12.61 0.12 8.46
N ARG A 68 13.86 -0.17 8.12
CA ARG A 68 14.37 -1.50 7.81
C ARG A 68 15.69 -1.74 8.52
N ARG A 69 15.93 -3.00 8.83
CA ARG A 69 17.20 -3.50 9.33
C ARG A 69 17.51 -4.80 8.60
N ASP A 70 18.65 -4.88 7.94
CA ASP A 70 19.06 -6.10 7.23
C ASP A 70 19.69 -7.13 8.18
N LYS A 71 20.15 -8.25 7.62
CA LYS A 71 20.75 -9.37 8.37
C LYS A 71 22.08 -9.01 9.04
N ASP A 72 22.83 -8.09 8.45
CA ASP A 72 24.11 -7.60 8.99
C ASP A 72 23.89 -6.51 10.05
N GLY A 73 22.64 -6.10 10.24
CA GLY A 73 22.21 -5.15 11.25
C GLY A 73 22.24 -3.70 10.79
N PHE A 74 22.47 -3.44 9.50
CA PHE A 74 22.45 -2.10 8.92
C PHE A 74 21.02 -1.56 8.89
N GLU A 75 20.84 -0.38 9.49
CA GLU A 75 19.56 0.30 9.62
C GLU A 75 19.40 1.36 8.51
N TYR A 76 18.26 1.37 7.83
CA TYR A 76 17.96 2.33 6.76
C TYR A 76 16.45 2.60 6.65
N TYR A 77 16.11 3.63 5.88
CA TYR A 77 14.73 3.89 5.47
C TYR A 77 14.52 3.45 4.02
N LEU A 78 13.47 2.69 3.77
CA LEU A 78 12.99 2.37 2.42
C LEU A 78 11.81 3.28 2.07
N VAL A 79 11.83 3.87 0.87
CA VAL A 79 10.79 4.77 0.38
C VAL A 79 10.33 4.32 -1.00
N TYR A 80 9.01 4.36 -1.23
CA TYR A 80 8.43 4.14 -2.55
C TYR A 80 7.98 5.48 -3.14
N LYS A 81 8.52 5.83 -4.31
CA LYS A 81 8.08 7.03 -5.04
C LYS A 81 6.72 6.76 -5.72
N PRO A 82 5.84 7.76 -5.88
CA PRO A 82 4.54 7.63 -6.57
C PRO A 82 4.63 6.94 -7.94
N GLU A 83 5.64 7.28 -8.73
CA GLU A 83 5.90 6.73 -10.06
C GLU A 83 6.22 5.22 -10.00
N THR A 84 7.06 4.80 -9.05
CA THR A 84 7.35 3.37 -8.83
C THR A 84 6.08 2.63 -8.43
N ILE A 85 5.30 3.19 -7.51
CA ILE A 85 4.05 2.57 -7.04
C ILE A 85 3.08 2.39 -8.22
N LYS A 86 2.95 3.41 -9.08
CA LYS A 86 2.11 3.33 -10.27
C LYS A 86 2.57 2.20 -11.20
N LEU A 87 3.87 2.08 -11.48
CA LEU A 87 4.41 1.01 -12.33
C LEU A 87 4.16 -0.38 -11.70
N MET A 88 4.38 -0.52 -10.39
CA MET A 88 4.10 -1.76 -9.67
C MET A 88 2.61 -2.13 -9.71
N ALA A 89 1.71 -1.15 -9.59
CA ALA A 89 0.26 -1.38 -9.67
C ALA A 89 -0.19 -1.82 -11.07
N GLU A 90 0.34 -1.18 -12.13
CA GLU A 90 0.07 -1.59 -13.51
C GLU A 90 0.60 -3.00 -13.79
N LYS A 91 1.80 -3.32 -13.30
CA LYS A 91 2.40 -4.65 -13.44
C LYS A 91 1.66 -5.73 -12.65
N LEU A 92 1.22 -5.45 -11.43
CA LEU A 92 0.37 -6.35 -10.62
C LEU A 92 -0.84 -6.84 -11.42
N LEU A 93 -1.51 -5.93 -12.14
CA LEU A 93 -2.65 -6.27 -13.00
C LEU A 93 -2.23 -7.00 -14.28
N LYS A 94 -1.15 -6.54 -14.95
CA LYS A 94 -0.59 -7.18 -16.16
C LYS A 94 -0.26 -8.66 -15.90
N ASP A 95 0.32 -8.94 -14.74
CA ASP A 95 0.82 -10.27 -14.37
C ASP A 95 -0.27 -11.15 -13.74
N ASN A 96 -1.51 -10.67 -13.65
CA ASN A 96 -2.64 -11.33 -12.99
C ASN A 96 -2.38 -11.68 -11.51
N ALA A 97 -1.51 -10.92 -10.84
CA ALA A 97 -1.11 -11.17 -9.46
C ALA A 97 -2.07 -10.53 -8.43
N GLN A 98 -3.04 -9.72 -8.85
CA GLN A 98 -3.98 -9.04 -7.95
C GLN A 98 -4.85 -9.95 -7.09
N ASN A 99 -5.07 -11.20 -7.51
CA ASN A 99 -5.81 -12.21 -6.74
C ASN A 99 -4.88 -13.25 -6.08
N GLN A 100 -3.57 -13.07 -6.17
CA GLN A 100 -2.60 -13.87 -5.43
C GLN A 100 -2.56 -13.34 -4.00
N VAL A 101 -3.52 -13.76 -3.20
CA VAL A 101 -3.63 -13.37 -1.79
C VAL A 101 -3.19 -14.52 -0.92
N ASP A 102 -2.35 -14.27 0.08
CA ASP A 102 -1.98 -15.26 1.09
C ASP A 102 -2.19 -14.71 2.51
N LEU A 103 -1.90 -15.53 3.51
CA LEU A 103 -1.93 -15.12 4.92
C LEU A 103 -0.52 -15.14 5.48
N MET A 104 -0.09 -14.08 6.16
CA MET A 104 1.17 -14.05 6.90
C MET A 104 2.40 -14.44 6.08
N HIS A 105 2.44 -14.05 4.80
CA HIS A 105 3.50 -14.38 3.83
C HIS A 105 3.80 -15.88 3.71
N ASN A 106 2.80 -16.75 3.94
CA ASN A 106 2.98 -18.19 3.92
C ASN A 106 3.12 -18.78 2.50
N GLY A 107 2.89 -17.99 1.44
CA GLY A 107 2.96 -18.42 0.05
C GLY A 107 1.80 -19.30 -0.43
N ASN A 108 0.84 -19.61 0.45
CA ASN A 108 -0.32 -20.43 0.12
C ASN A 108 -1.47 -19.53 -0.33
N VAL A 109 -1.64 -19.42 -1.64
CA VAL A 109 -2.70 -18.57 -2.22
C VAL A 109 -4.08 -19.05 -1.81
N ILE A 110 -4.91 -18.12 -1.34
CA ILE A 110 -6.30 -18.34 -0.94
C ILE A 110 -7.27 -17.80 -2.00
N GLY A 111 -8.02 -18.71 -2.63
CA GLY A 111 -9.00 -18.35 -3.68
C GLY A 111 -10.29 -17.69 -3.19
N SER A 112 -10.49 -17.62 -1.87
CA SER A 112 -11.69 -17.07 -1.23
C SER A 112 -11.61 -15.56 -0.97
N VAL A 113 -10.48 -14.93 -1.32
CA VAL A 113 -10.26 -13.48 -1.22
C VAL A 113 -9.91 -12.95 -2.60
N ASN A 114 -10.68 -11.98 -3.11
CA ASN A 114 -10.46 -11.42 -4.45
C ASN A 114 -10.52 -9.90 -4.43
N LEU A 115 -9.74 -9.31 -5.34
CA LEU A 115 -9.75 -7.87 -5.56
C LEU A 115 -11.13 -7.42 -6.05
N VAL A 116 -11.62 -6.31 -5.50
CA VAL A 116 -12.82 -5.58 -5.94
C VAL A 116 -12.40 -4.25 -6.57
N GLU A 117 -11.47 -3.54 -5.94
CA GLU A 117 -11.00 -2.23 -6.41
C GLU A 117 -9.49 -2.10 -6.18
N LEU A 118 -8.80 -1.47 -7.12
CA LEU A 118 -7.40 -1.11 -7.03
C LEU A 118 -7.22 0.28 -7.65
N PHE A 119 -6.67 1.22 -6.91
CA PHE A 119 -6.47 2.58 -7.41
C PHE A 119 -5.30 3.29 -6.74
N ILE A 120 -4.79 4.31 -7.43
CA ILE A 120 -3.82 5.25 -6.88
C ILE A 120 -4.60 6.45 -6.32
N LYS A 121 -4.35 6.81 -5.05
CA LYS A 121 -4.90 8.04 -4.49
C LYS A 121 -4.32 9.25 -5.24
N ASP A 122 -5.19 10.10 -5.75
CA ASP A 122 -4.84 11.29 -6.53
C ASP A 122 -5.85 12.40 -6.26
N SER A 123 -5.52 13.27 -5.29
CA SER A 123 -6.41 14.36 -4.87
C SER A 123 -6.65 15.38 -5.99
N ALA A 124 -5.70 15.54 -6.92
CA ALA A 124 -5.85 16.45 -8.07
C ALA A 124 -6.90 15.97 -9.08
N LYS A 125 -7.13 14.64 -9.15
CA LYS A 125 -8.21 14.04 -9.96
C LYS A 125 -9.49 13.75 -9.16
N GLY A 126 -9.53 14.10 -7.88
CA GLY A 126 -10.65 13.80 -6.99
C GLY A 126 -10.74 12.33 -6.57
N ILE A 127 -9.66 11.55 -6.73
CA ILE A 127 -9.60 10.13 -6.32
C ILE A 127 -9.07 10.09 -4.88
N VAL A 128 -9.97 10.32 -3.92
CA VAL A 128 -9.64 10.38 -2.49
C VAL A 128 -10.54 9.39 -1.72
N PRO A 129 -9.96 8.38 -1.03
CA PRO A 129 -10.75 7.53 -0.16
C PRO A 129 -11.16 8.31 1.09
N THR A 130 -12.46 8.54 1.27
CA THR A 130 -13.01 9.28 2.43
C THR A 130 -12.71 8.62 3.78
N TYR A 131 -12.43 7.32 3.77
CA TYR A 131 -12.08 6.53 4.96
C TYR A 131 -10.58 6.56 5.30
N MET A 132 -9.73 7.13 4.43
CA MET A 132 -8.27 7.21 4.57
C MET A 132 -7.69 8.46 3.87
N GLU A 133 -8.27 9.63 4.17
CA GLU A 133 -7.91 10.89 3.49
C GLU A 133 -6.45 11.34 3.76
N ASP A 134 -5.88 10.95 4.91
CA ASP A 134 -4.52 11.31 5.34
C ASP A 134 -3.41 10.54 4.61
N VAL A 135 -3.77 9.55 3.80
CA VAL A 135 -2.82 8.79 2.99
C VAL A 135 -2.19 9.72 1.93
N PRO A 136 -0.86 9.67 1.71
CA PRO A 136 -0.22 10.51 0.70
C PRO A 136 -0.75 10.26 -0.72
N ASP A 137 -0.84 11.31 -1.54
CA ASP A 137 -1.09 11.14 -2.98
C ASP A 137 0.01 10.29 -3.63
N GLY A 138 -0.37 9.45 -4.60
CA GLY A 138 0.49 8.45 -5.21
C GLY A 138 0.49 7.09 -4.52
N SER A 139 -0.20 6.95 -3.39
CA SER A 139 -0.29 5.67 -2.66
C SER A 139 -1.23 4.68 -3.36
N LEU A 140 -0.91 3.40 -3.28
CA LEU A 140 -1.74 2.31 -3.81
C LEU A 140 -2.75 1.84 -2.76
N MET A 141 -4.02 1.92 -3.13
CA MET A 141 -5.16 1.46 -2.35
C MET A 141 -5.74 0.20 -2.99
N ALA A 142 -6.15 -0.74 -2.16
CA ALA A 142 -6.88 -1.93 -2.60
C ALA A 142 -8.09 -2.20 -1.72
N THR A 143 -9.12 -2.76 -2.34
CA THR A 143 -10.33 -3.27 -1.72
C THR A 143 -10.49 -4.74 -2.06
N TYR A 144 -10.63 -5.60 -1.07
CA TYR A 144 -10.80 -7.05 -1.23
C TYR A 144 -12.12 -7.54 -0.62
N LYS A 145 -12.78 -8.46 -1.33
CA LYS A 145 -13.94 -9.22 -0.81
C LYS A 145 -13.44 -10.51 -0.17
N VAL A 146 -13.84 -10.76 1.06
CA VAL A 146 -13.47 -11.95 1.85
C VAL A 146 -14.68 -12.87 1.95
N ARG A 147 -14.65 -14.02 1.26
CA ARG A 147 -15.76 -14.99 1.31
C ARG A 147 -15.60 -16.05 2.38
N ASP A 148 -14.37 -16.31 2.79
CA ASP A 148 -14.07 -17.29 3.84
C ASP A 148 -14.50 -16.76 5.22
N GLU A 149 -15.22 -17.58 5.97
CA GLU A 149 -15.78 -17.20 7.27
C GLU A 149 -14.71 -17.09 8.35
N GLU A 150 -13.70 -17.95 8.34
CA GLU A 150 -12.65 -17.97 9.36
C GLU A 150 -11.69 -16.82 9.18
N ILE A 151 -11.30 -16.51 7.93
CA ILE A 151 -10.52 -15.32 7.62
C ILE A 151 -11.29 -14.06 8.02
N TRP A 152 -12.60 -14.02 7.74
CA TRP A 152 -13.42 -12.88 8.14
C TRP A 152 -13.54 -12.73 9.66
N LYS A 153 -13.65 -13.82 10.42
CA LYS A 153 -13.60 -13.79 11.88
C LYS A 153 -12.26 -13.28 12.40
N ALA A 154 -11.15 -13.71 11.81
CA ALA A 154 -9.80 -13.25 12.15
C ALA A 154 -9.60 -11.75 11.87
N ILE A 155 -10.21 -11.23 10.79
CA ILE A 155 -10.24 -9.79 10.51
C ILE A 155 -11.05 -9.05 11.58
N LYS A 156 -12.24 -9.55 11.93
CA LYS A 156 -13.10 -8.93 12.95
C LYS A 156 -12.51 -8.95 14.36
N SER A 157 -11.72 -9.97 14.69
CA SER A 157 -11.02 -10.06 15.98
C SER A 157 -9.77 -9.18 16.03
N GLY A 158 -9.32 -8.68 14.88
CA GLY A 158 -8.06 -7.96 14.74
C GLY A 158 -6.82 -8.87 14.79
N GLU A 159 -6.98 -10.15 14.50
CA GLU A 159 -5.84 -11.06 14.25
C GLU A 159 -5.22 -10.78 12.88
N LEU A 160 -6.04 -10.41 11.89
CA LEU A 160 -5.61 -9.89 10.61
C LEU A 160 -6.05 -8.43 10.52
N ASN A 161 -5.10 -7.51 10.32
CA ASN A 161 -5.35 -6.07 10.41
C ASN A 161 -4.89 -5.25 9.22
N GLY A 162 -4.01 -5.75 8.35
CA GLY A 162 -3.51 -4.95 7.23
C GLY A 162 -3.03 -5.75 6.03
N PHE A 163 -2.70 -5.02 4.97
CA PHE A 163 -2.06 -5.57 3.79
C PHE A 163 -0.53 -5.50 3.91
N SER A 164 0.15 -6.47 3.31
CA SER A 164 1.58 -6.45 3.08
C SER A 164 1.90 -7.01 1.71
N LEU A 165 2.77 -6.37 0.95
CA LEU A 165 3.17 -6.88 -0.36
C LEU A 165 4.25 -7.95 -0.22
N ALA A 166 4.16 -8.98 -1.04
CA ALA A 166 5.26 -9.88 -1.34
C ALA A 166 5.73 -9.61 -2.78
N GLY A 167 7.00 -9.29 -2.95
CA GLY A 167 7.54 -8.88 -4.24
C GLY A 167 9.05 -8.76 -4.24
N LEU A 168 9.59 -8.57 -5.44
CA LEU A 168 11.01 -8.29 -5.68
C LEU A 168 11.16 -6.88 -6.26
N PHE A 169 12.14 -6.13 -5.76
CA PHE A 169 12.45 -4.79 -6.24
C PHE A 169 13.91 -4.46 -5.96
N SER A 170 14.48 -3.63 -6.83
CA SER A 170 15.78 -3.03 -6.63
C SER A 170 15.70 -1.90 -5.60
N ILE A 171 16.82 -1.63 -4.90
CA ILE A 171 16.93 -0.49 -4.00
C ILE A 171 18.09 0.41 -4.43
N GLU A 172 17.82 1.70 -4.56
CA GLU A 172 18.80 2.71 -4.91
C GLU A 172 18.99 3.68 -3.75
N LYS A 173 20.23 4.02 -3.43
CA LYS A 173 20.52 4.95 -2.35
C LYS A 173 20.12 6.37 -2.79
N GLU A 174 19.49 7.14 -1.91
CA GLU A 174 19.29 8.57 -2.14
C GLU A 174 20.66 9.25 -2.32
N ASP A 175 20.89 9.79 -3.52
CA ASP A 175 22.14 10.49 -3.83
C ASP A 175 22.15 11.86 -3.12
N SER A 176 23.11 12.04 -2.21
CA SER A 176 23.16 13.23 -1.35
C SER A 176 23.37 14.52 -2.12
N GLU A 177 24.10 14.47 -3.25
CA GLU A 177 24.38 15.63 -4.09
C GLU A 177 23.13 16.19 -4.77
N GLU A 178 22.20 15.32 -5.17
CA GLU A 178 20.97 15.72 -5.83
C GLU A 178 19.99 16.39 -4.85
N LYS A 179 19.98 15.93 -3.60
CA LYS A 179 19.23 16.54 -2.50
C LYS A 179 19.72 17.95 -2.18
N ASP A 180 21.04 18.12 -2.05
CA ASP A 180 21.65 19.43 -1.80
C ASP A 180 21.32 20.41 -2.94
N LEU A 181 21.35 19.94 -4.18
CA LEU A 181 20.98 20.75 -5.35
C LEU A 181 19.50 21.16 -5.33
N GLN A 182 18.58 20.24 -5.02
CA GLN A 182 17.15 20.53 -4.92
C GLN A 182 16.84 21.51 -3.77
N GLU A 183 17.53 21.39 -2.64
CA GLU A 183 17.38 22.30 -1.52
C GLU A 183 17.86 23.72 -1.88
N ILE A 184 19.01 23.83 -2.54
CA ILE A 184 19.52 25.10 -3.09
C ILE A 184 18.51 25.70 -4.08
N LEU A 185 17.97 24.92 -5.02
CA LEU A 185 16.98 25.38 -6.00
C LEU A 185 15.67 25.85 -5.34
N SER A 186 15.22 25.16 -4.29
CA SER A 186 14.05 25.55 -3.49
C SER A 186 14.27 26.89 -2.78
N GLN A 187 15.44 27.09 -2.17
CA GLN A 187 15.82 28.36 -1.54
C GLN A 187 15.90 29.50 -2.56
N LEU A 188 16.48 29.26 -3.75
CA LEU A 188 16.53 30.26 -4.83
C LEU A 188 15.14 30.65 -5.34
N LYS A 189 14.20 29.69 -5.48
CA LYS A 189 12.81 29.97 -5.87
C LYS A 189 12.07 30.81 -4.83
N LYS A 190 12.33 30.61 -3.53
CA LYS A 190 11.75 31.44 -2.45
C LYS A 190 12.27 32.88 -2.52
N LEU A 191 13.58 33.07 -2.72
CA LEU A 191 14.18 34.40 -2.87
C LEU A 191 13.63 35.17 -4.07
N ARG A 192 13.36 34.49 -5.19
CA ARG A 192 12.81 35.11 -6.40
C ARG A 192 11.35 35.56 -6.26
N LYS A 193 10.61 35.07 -5.28
CA LYS A 193 9.23 35.48 -4.97
C LYS A 193 9.13 36.66 -4.00
N ILE A 194 10.27 37.12 -3.45
CA ILE A 194 10.34 38.23 -2.49
C ILE A 194 10.74 39.55 -3.20
N LYS A 195 10.97 39.53 -4.53
CA LYS A 195 11.07 40.71 -5.39
C LYS A 195 9.80 40.91 -6.19
#